data_AF-A0A1X1N9I6-F1
#
_entry.id   AF-A0A1X1N9I6-F1
#
_cell.length_a   1.000
_cell.length_b   1.000
_cell.length_c   1.000
_cell.angle_alpha   90.00
_cell.angle_beta   90.00
_cell.angle_gamma   90.00
#
_symmetry.space_group_name_H-M   'P 1'
#
loop_
_entity.id
_entity.type
_entity.pdbx_description
1 polymer ?
#
loop_
_entity_poly.entity_id
_entity_poly.type
_entity_poly.pdbx_seq_one_letter_code
_entity_poly.pdbx_strand_id
1 'polypeptide(L)'
;MAHTPRHGHDREIETLREFDEAAARGSLVGHRLQSVDLTERTALLLSLPTAGAVFLGCPMEPDAAAKVRADGALVFPPVPDVPFDPYRGLLYSPEELFAGLAEHGYERTPDALTYAWFQRTKADGDIFASMLRAVHDDAVSDALDEHLAGARVVGVMGGHAMARGTDAYAGAARLGRSLARAGLTVATGGGPGAMEAANLGAYAAPHDDAMLEEALLLLGKEPSFAPSVGDWARAAFEVRSRWPGGGDSVGIPTWFYGHEPPNAFASHTAKYFANATCEDGLLARCNAGVVFLPGAAGTVQEIFDNATPNYYESRGGPTPMVLVNRTHWTEHLPAWPLLQALAEGRSMEPRIALVDSVDEAPEALRRLGAR
;
A
#
# COMPACT_ATOMS: atom_id res chain seq x y z
N MET A 1 31.29 -10.17 -2.86
CA MET A 1 30.12 -9.75 -3.67
C MET A 1 29.81 -10.86 -4.65
N ALA A 2 28.93 -11.79 -4.26
CA ALA A 2 28.32 -12.73 -5.19
C ALA A 2 26.96 -12.14 -5.54
N HIS A 3 26.76 -11.82 -6.81
CA HIS A 3 25.48 -11.36 -7.34
C HIS A 3 24.54 -12.57 -7.27
N THR A 4 23.65 -12.61 -6.27
CA THR A 4 22.52 -13.53 -6.29
C THR A 4 21.79 -13.30 -7.61
N PRO A 5 21.50 -14.33 -8.42
CA PRO A 5 20.76 -14.13 -9.64
C PRO A 5 19.42 -13.52 -9.22
N ARG A 6 19.08 -12.33 -9.73
CA ARG A 6 17.68 -11.88 -9.74
C ARG A 6 16.91 -12.98 -10.48
N HIS A 7 16.15 -13.79 -9.74
CA HIS A 7 15.10 -14.57 -10.37
C HIS A 7 14.20 -13.53 -11.04
N GLY A 8 14.10 -13.58 -12.37
CA GLY A 8 13.21 -12.68 -13.08
C GLY A 8 11.78 -12.99 -12.66
N HIS A 9 10.96 -11.93 -12.52
CA HIS A 9 9.51 -12.00 -12.33
C HIS A 9 8.82 -13.00 -13.29
N ASP A 10 9.45 -13.32 -14.43
CA ASP A 10 9.06 -14.37 -15.40
C ASP A 10 8.83 -15.79 -14.83
N ARG A 11 9.01 -16.02 -13.53
CA ARG A 11 8.78 -17.32 -12.87
C ARG A 11 7.71 -17.28 -11.78
N GLU A 12 7.24 -16.11 -11.39
CA GLU A 12 6.12 -15.91 -10.48
C GLU A 12 4.80 -16.21 -11.23
N ILE A 13 3.84 -16.85 -10.56
CA ILE A 13 2.49 -17.15 -11.06
C ILE A 13 1.51 -16.88 -9.94
N GLU A 14 0.67 -15.87 -10.11
CA GLU A 14 -0.24 -15.36 -9.08
C GLU A 14 -1.70 -15.43 -9.55
N THR A 15 -1.89 -15.69 -10.85
CA THR A 15 -3.20 -15.83 -11.47
C THR A 15 -3.34 -17.15 -12.23
N LEU A 16 -4.58 -17.63 -12.35
CA LEU A 16 -4.91 -18.77 -13.20
C LEU A 16 -4.51 -18.53 -14.67
N ARG A 17 -4.55 -17.29 -15.14
CA ARG A 17 -4.13 -16.92 -16.50
C ARG A 17 -2.64 -17.16 -16.69
N GLU A 18 -1.79 -16.67 -15.78
CA GLU A 18 -0.34 -16.92 -15.83
C GLU A 18 -0.01 -18.41 -15.72
N PHE A 19 -0.77 -19.15 -14.90
CA PHE A 19 -0.64 -20.59 -14.82
C PHE A 19 -0.93 -21.25 -16.17
N ASP A 20 -2.06 -20.92 -16.80
CA ASP A 20 -2.47 -21.50 -18.08
C ASP A 20 -1.46 -21.12 -19.20
N GLU A 21 -0.92 -19.91 -19.17
CA GLU A 21 0.15 -19.47 -20.08
C GLU A 21 1.47 -20.23 -19.86
N ALA A 22 1.87 -20.47 -18.61
CA ALA A 22 3.06 -21.26 -18.29
C ALA A 22 2.87 -22.75 -18.64
N ALA A 23 1.70 -23.29 -18.34
CA ALA A 23 1.29 -24.65 -18.70
C ALA A 23 1.32 -24.87 -20.22
N ALA A 24 0.86 -23.89 -21.01
CA ALA A 24 0.92 -23.94 -22.47
C ALA A 24 2.35 -23.99 -23.02
N ARG A 25 3.34 -23.47 -22.28
CA ARG A 25 4.77 -23.61 -22.61
C ARG A 25 5.34 -25.00 -22.27
N GLY A 26 4.55 -25.86 -21.62
CA GLY A 26 4.85 -27.27 -21.40
C GLY A 26 5.71 -27.58 -20.17
N SER A 27 5.96 -26.62 -19.29
CA SER A 27 6.75 -26.85 -18.07
C SER A 27 6.47 -25.83 -16.96
N LEU A 28 6.42 -26.31 -15.72
CA LEU A 28 6.39 -25.49 -14.51
C LEU A 28 7.70 -25.58 -13.71
N VAL A 29 8.76 -26.14 -14.29
CA VAL A 29 10.06 -26.30 -13.61
C VAL A 29 10.57 -24.96 -13.09
N GLY A 30 10.88 -24.91 -11.80
CA GLY A 30 11.44 -23.72 -11.15
C GLY A 30 10.49 -22.53 -11.00
N HIS A 31 9.19 -22.65 -11.32
CA HIS A 31 8.21 -21.58 -11.09
C HIS A 31 7.87 -21.42 -9.60
N ARG A 32 7.32 -20.26 -9.25
CA ARG A 32 6.80 -19.90 -7.92
C ARG A 32 5.33 -19.58 -8.10
N LEU A 33 4.46 -20.35 -7.45
CA LEU A 33 3.02 -20.20 -7.55
C LEU A 33 2.49 -19.73 -6.21
N GLN A 34 1.72 -18.66 -6.20
CA GLN A 34 1.24 -18.00 -4.98
C GLN A 34 -0.30 -17.95 -4.98
N SER A 35 -0.93 -18.67 -4.05
CA SER A 35 -2.37 -18.64 -3.79
C SER A 35 -3.30 -18.81 -5.00
N VAL A 36 -2.86 -19.54 -6.02
CA VAL A 36 -3.69 -19.89 -7.17
C VAL A 36 -4.49 -21.16 -6.86
N ASP A 37 -5.81 -21.11 -7.03
CA ASP A 37 -6.66 -22.31 -6.98
C ASP A 37 -6.44 -23.18 -8.22
N LEU A 38 -5.79 -24.33 -8.04
CA LEU A 38 -5.43 -25.26 -9.10
C LEU A 38 -6.25 -26.56 -9.05
N THR A 39 -7.33 -26.61 -8.26
CA THR A 39 -8.23 -27.77 -8.17
C THR A 39 -8.76 -28.18 -9.54
N GLU A 40 -9.20 -27.20 -10.34
CA GLU A 40 -9.66 -27.39 -11.73
C GLU A 40 -8.52 -27.62 -12.75
N ARG A 41 -7.25 -27.64 -12.32
CA ARG A 41 -6.07 -27.82 -13.18
C ARG A 41 -5.34 -29.14 -12.92
N THR A 42 -5.97 -30.06 -12.20
CA THR A 42 -5.45 -31.39 -11.86
C THR A 42 -4.86 -32.13 -13.07
N ALA A 43 -5.57 -32.19 -14.19
CA ALA A 43 -5.07 -32.89 -15.40
C ALA A 43 -3.75 -32.29 -15.93
N LEU A 44 -3.61 -30.96 -15.91
CA LEU A 44 -2.38 -30.28 -16.32
C LEU A 44 -1.25 -30.57 -15.32
N LEU A 45 -1.54 -30.42 -14.02
CA LEU A 45 -0.56 -30.70 -12.96
C LEU A 45 -0.04 -32.13 -13.01
N LEU A 46 -0.88 -33.12 -13.33
CA LEU A 46 -0.48 -34.52 -13.49
C LEU A 46 0.41 -34.76 -14.73
N SER A 47 0.37 -33.88 -15.73
CA SER A 47 1.09 -34.05 -17.01
C SER A 47 2.38 -33.23 -17.12
N LEU A 48 2.44 -32.05 -16.49
CA LEU A 48 3.54 -31.09 -16.67
C LEU A 48 4.73 -31.36 -15.75
N PRO A 49 5.99 -31.21 -16.18
CA PRO A 49 7.12 -31.28 -15.26
C PRO A 49 7.10 -30.14 -14.23
N THR A 50 7.24 -30.45 -12.93
CA THR A 50 7.21 -29.46 -11.84
C THR A 50 8.47 -29.44 -10.96
N ALA A 51 9.58 -30.03 -11.41
CA ALA A 51 10.80 -30.11 -10.62
C ALA A 51 11.30 -28.73 -10.14
N GLY A 52 11.58 -28.61 -8.84
CA GLY A 52 12.04 -27.36 -8.23
C GLY A 52 11.03 -26.20 -8.23
N ALA A 53 9.78 -26.46 -8.62
CA ALA A 53 8.69 -25.50 -8.44
C ALA A 53 8.38 -25.33 -6.94
N VAL A 54 7.80 -24.19 -6.57
CA VAL A 54 7.29 -23.93 -5.22
C VAL A 54 5.83 -23.51 -5.36
N PHE A 55 4.95 -24.18 -4.62
CA PHE A 55 3.54 -23.86 -4.52
C PHE A 55 3.26 -23.34 -3.11
N LEU A 56 2.94 -22.07 -2.99
CA LEU A 56 2.61 -21.38 -1.75
C LEU A 56 1.09 -21.26 -1.66
N GLY A 57 0.47 -22.00 -0.74
CA GLY A 57 -0.96 -21.85 -0.46
C GLY A 57 -1.91 -22.24 -1.59
N CYS A 58 -1.45 -22.94 -2.63
CA CYS A 58 -2.26 -23.28 -3.81
C CYS A 58 -3.17 -24.51 -3.55
N PRO A 59 -4.51 -24.37 -3.54
CA PRO A 59 -5.42 -25.52 -3.48
C PRO A 59 -5.23 -26.47 -4.66
N MET A 60 -5.23 -27.78 -4.40
CA MET A 60 -5.06 -28.84 -5.40
C MET A 60 -5.83 -30.09 -4.97
N GLU A 61 -6.22 -30.92 -5.93
CA GLU A 61 -6.66 -32.29 -5.63
C GLU A 61 -5.50 -33.14 -5.06
N PRO A 62 -5.78 -34.14 -4.21
CA PRO A 62 -4.74 -34.90 -3.50
C PRO A 62 -3.73 -35.61 -4.41
N ASP A 63 -4.17 -36.10 -5.57
CA ASP A 63 -3.33 -36.78 -6.54
C ASP A 63 -2.37 -35.81 -7.26
N ALA A 64 -2.86 -34.63 -7.67
CA ALA A 64 -2.02 -33.55 -8.19
C ALA A 64 -0.97 -33.11 -7.18
N ALA A 65 -1.37 -32.87 -5.92
CA ALA A 65 -0.44 -32.48 -4.85
C ALA A 65 0.61 -33.56 -4.57
N ALA A 66 0.22 -34.85 -4.58
CA ALA A 66 1.16 -35.96 -4.42
C ALA A 66 2.14 -36.05 -5.59
N LYS A 67 1.65 -35.89 -6.81
CA LYS A 67 2.46 -35.92 -8.03
C LYS A 67 3.49 -34.80 -8.05
N VAL A 68 3.10 -33.53 -7.84
CA VAL A 68 4.05 -32.42 -7.94
C VAL A 68 5.14 -32.50 -6.87
N ARG A 69 4.83 -33.05 -5.69
CA ARG A 69 5.84 -33.37 -4.66
C ARG A 69 6.78 -34.49 -5.13
N ALA A 70 6.26 -35.53 -5.76
CA ALA A 70 7.07 -36.61 -6.32
C ALA A 70 8.03 -36.12 -7.43
N ASP A 71 7.63 -35.11 -8.19
CA ASP A 71 8.48 -34.43 -9.18
C ASP A 71 9.59 -33.55 -8.54
N GLY A 72 9.57 -33.35 -7.22
CA GLY A 72 10.54 -32.54 -6.48
C GLY A 72 10.14 -31.07 -6.29
N ALA A 73 8.85 -30.74 -6.36
CA ALA A 73 8.35 -29.43 -5.97
C ALA A 73 8.17 -29.30 -4.44
N LEU A 74 8.31 -28.08 -3.91
CA LEU A 74 7.88 -27.76 -2.54
C LEU A 74 6.41 -27.31 -2.57
N VAL A 75 5.60 -27.86 -1.66
CA VAL A 75 4.17 -27.55 -1.59
C VAL A 75 3.80 -27.18 -0.15
N PHE A 76 3.52 -25.89 0.05
CA PHE A 76 2.98 -25.34 1.28
C PHE A 76 1.45 -25.36 1.19
N PRO A 77 0.74 -25.95 2.17
CA PRO A 77 -0.70 -26.08 2.10
C PRO A 77 -1.40 -24.72 2.25
N PRO A 78 -2.61 -24.54 1.69
CA PRO A 78 -3.49 -23.46 2.09
C PRO A 78 -3.72 -23.49 3.61
N VAL A 79 -3.83 -22.32 4.23
CA VAL A 79 -4.11 -22.20 5.67
C VAL A 79 -5.60 -21.94 5.86
N PRO A 80 -6.40 -22.93 6.26
CA PRO A 80 -7.82 -22.71 6.52
C PRO A 80 -8.01 -21.87 7.80
N ASP A 81 -9.21 -21.33 7.97
CA ASP A 81 -9.69 -20.71 9.21
C ASP A 81 -8.96 -19.43 9.65
N VAL A 82 -8.21 -18.79 8.75
CA VAL A 82 -7.68 -17.43 8.93
C VAL A 82 -8.44 -16.43 8.05
N PRO A 83 -8.65 -15.18 8.50
CA PRO A 83 -9.43 -14.18 7.76
C PRO A 83 -8.63 -13.42 6.68
N PHE A 84 -7.40 -13.84 6.43
CA PHE A 84 -6.49 -13.27 5.43
C PHE A 84 -5.74 -14.41 4.74
N ASP A 85 -5.20 -14.15 3.56
CA ASP A 85 -4.36 -15.11 2.84
C ASP A 85 -2.87 -14.82 3.12
N PRO A 86 -2.13 -15.69 3.83
CA PRO A 86 -0.72 -15.48 4.12
C PRO A 86 0.18 -15.50 2.88
N TYR A 87 -0.25 -16.13 1.80
CA TYR A 87 0.58 -16.37 0.61
C TYR A 87 0.15 -15.53 -0.59
N ARG A 88 -0.60 -14.44 -0.37
CA ARG A 88 -1.21 -13.66 -1.44
C ARG A 88 -0.17 -13.03 -2.37
N GLY A 89 -0.31 -13.23 -3.67
CA GLY A 89 0.53 -12.58 -4.69
C GLY A 89 0.04 -11.19 -5.11
N LEU A 90 -1.18 -10.79 -4.75
CA LEU A 90 -1.76 -9.51 -5.17
C LEU A 90 -2.00 -8.58 -3.98
N LEU A 91 -1.98 -7.26 -4.22
CA LEU A 91 -2.37 -6.26 -3.22
C LEU A 91 -3.88 -6.31 -2.92
N TYR A 92 -4.29 -5.80 -1.75
CA TYR A 92 -5.71 -5.77 -1.37
C TYR A 92 -6.45 -4.73 -2.20
N SER A 93 -7.68 -5.03 -2.63
CA SER A 93 -8.60 -4.01 -3.10
C SER A 93 -9.49 -3.50 -1.96
N PRO A 94 -10.03 -2.27 -2.05
CA PRO A 94 -11.07 -1.81 -1.13
C PRO A 94 -12.28 -2.76 -1.09
N GLU A 95 -12.70 -3.28 -2.24
CA GLU A 95 -13.83 -4.19 -2.35
C GLU A 95 -13.59 -5.50 -1.56
N GLU A 96 -12.36 -6.01 -1.58
CA GLU A 96 -11.96 -7.19 -0.81
C GLU A 96 -11.96 -6.89 0.70
N LEU A 97 -11.27 -5.83 1.13
CA LEU A 97 -11.15 -5.50 2.56
C LEU A 97 -12.49 -5.18 3.23
N PHE A 98 -13.42 -4.59 2.48
CA PHE A 98 -14.76 -4.22 2.94
C PHE A 98 -15.86 -5.18 2.48
N ALA A 99 -15.51 -6.38 2.00
CA ALA A 99 -16.51 -7.36 1.56
C ALA A 99 -17.54 -7.65 2.68
N GLY A 100 -18.83 -7.61 2.33
CA GLY A 100 -19.92 -7.81 3.30
C GLY A 100 -20.32 -6.57 4.09
N LEU A 101 -19.73 -5.39 3.84
CA LEU A 101 -20.02 -4.16 4.59
C LEU A 101 -21.50 -3.78 4.58
N ALA A 102 -22.16 -3.87 3.42
CA ALA A 102 -23.56 -3.49 3.27
C ALA A 102 -24.51 -4.50 3.93
N GLU A 103 -24.15 -5.79 3.93
CA GLU A 103 -24.99 -6.87 4.43
C GLU A 103 -24.83 -7.12 5.92
N HIS A 104 -23.62 -6.96 6.45
CA HIS A 104 -23.24 -7.48 7.77
C HIS A 104 -22.52 -6.46 8.67
N GLY A 105 -22.25 -5.25 8.18
CA GLY A 105 -21.52 -4.22 8.92
C GLY A 105 -20.00 -4.41 8.87
N TYR A 106 -19.27 -3.39 9.35
CA TYR A 106 -17.81 -3.32 9.24
C TYR A 106 -17.10 -4.45 10.01
N GLU A 107 -17.63 -4.82 11.16
CA GLU A 107 -17.09 -5.77 12.13
C GLU A 107 -17.05 -7.21 11.58
N ARG A 108 -17.73 -7.45 10.45
CA ARG A 108 -17.79 -8.72 9.73
C ARG A 108 -17.01 -8.71 8.43
N THR A 109 -16.36 -7.60 8.08
CA THR A 109 -15.50 -7.49 6.90
C THR A 109 -14.18 -8.22 7.10
N PRO A 110 -13.50 -8.67 6.03
CA PRO A 110 -12.17 -9.27 6.11
C PRO A 110 -11.17 -8.41 6.89
N ASP A 111 -11.23 -7.08 6.74
CA ASP A 111 -10.33 -6.18 7.45
C ASP A 111 -10.51 -6.25 8.97
N ALA A 112 -11.76 -6.12 9.45
CA ALA A 112 -12.07 -6.13 10.88
C ALA A 112 -11.82 -7.52 11.49
N LEU A 113 -12.11 -8.60 10.75
CA LEU A 113 -11.84 -9.96 11.19
C LEU A 113 -10.34 -10.23 11.32
N THR A 114 -9.54 -9.75 10.37
CA THR A 114 -8.08 -9.85 10.41
C THR A 114 -7.48 -9.07 11.56
N TYR A 115 -7.97 -7.85 11.80
CA TYR A 115 -7.60 -7.08 12.99
C TYR A 115 -7.93 -7.83 14.28
N ALA A 116 -9.15 -8.36 14.40
CA ALA A 116 -9.58 -9.10 15.59
C ALA A 116 -8.74 -10.36 15.81
N TRP A 117 -8.36 -11.07 14.73
CA TRP A 117 -7.44 -12.21 14.79
C TRP A 117 -6.06 -11.77 15.29
N PHE A 118 -5.49 -10.72 14.70
CA PHE A 118 -4.20 -10.18 15.10
C PHE A 118 -4.16 -9.76 16.58
N GLN A 119 -5.21 -9.11 17.07
CA GLN A 119 -5.27 -8.70 18.48
C GLN A 119 -5.24 -9.88 19.45
N ARG A 120 -5.81 -11.03 19.06
CA ARG A 120 -5.74 -12.25 19.86
C ARG A 120 -4.36 -12.90 19.80
N THR A 121 -3.72 -12.88 18.63
CA THR A 121 -2.49 -13.64 18.36
C THR A 121 -1.19 -12.85 18.48
N LYS A 122 -1.24 -11.52 18.62
CA LYS A 122 -0.02 -10.69 18.60
C LYS A 122 0.96 -10.98 19.74
N ALA A 123 0.45 -11.48 20.87
CA ALA A 123 1.22 -11.69 22.10
C ALA A 123 0.88 -13.02 22.80
N ASP A 124 0.25 -13.97 22.11
CA ASP A 124 -0.09 -15.29 22.67
C ASP A 124 1.11 -16.26 22.70
N GLY A 125 2.20 -15.91 22.01
CA GLY A 125 3.41 -16.72 21.91
C GLY A 125 3.33 -17.83 20.87
N ASP A 126 2.27 -17.89 20.05
CA ASP A 126 2.13 -18.89 19.01
C ASP A 126 3.09 -18.60 17.83
N ILE A 127 4.04 -19.52 17.63
CA ILE A 127 5.00 -19.45 16.54
C ILE A 127 4.31 -19.58 15.19
N PHE A 128 3.20 -20.34 15.11
CA PHE A 128 2.46 -20.48 13.86
C PHE A 128 1.80 -19.16 13.47
N ALA A 129 1.04 -18.54 14.38
CA ALA A 129 0.43 -17.23 14.11
C ALA A 129 1.46 -16.12 13.81
N SER A 130 2.61 -16.11 14.47
CA SER A 130 3.69 -15.15 14.15
C SER A 130 4.35 -15.43 12.79
N MET A 131 4.56 -16.70 12.44
CA MET A 131 5.04 -17.11 11.11
C MET A 131 4.05 -16.68 10.01
N LEU A 132 2.74 -16.90 10.19
CA LEU A 132 1.74 -16.51 9.19
C LEU A 132 1.73 -15.01 8.93
N ARG A 133 1.89 -14.19 9.98
CA ARG A 133 2.01 -12.72 9.84
C ARG A 133 3.27 -12.33 9.07
N ALA A 134 4.40 -12.97 9.36
CA ALA A 134 5.65 -12.69 8.68
C ALA A 134 5.61 -13.09 7.19
N VAL A 135 5.05 -14.26 6.87
CA VAL A 135 4.86 -14.70 5.48
C VAL A 135 3.91 -13.77 4.74
N HIS A 136 2.80 -13.37 5.37
CA HIS A 136 1.89 -12.39 4.80
C HIS A 136 2.56 -11.05 4.49
N ASP A 137 3.29 -10.48 5.46
CA ASP A 137 3.94 -9.19 5.28
C ASP A 137 5.05 -9.24 4.21
N ASP A 138 5.72 -10.39 4.05
CA ASP A 138 6.68 -10.63 2.97
C ASP A 138 5.96 -10.68 1.60
N ALA A 139 4.90 -11.47 1.48
CA ALA A 139 4.12 -11.59 0.25
C ALA A 139 3.49 -10.24 -0.19
N VAL A 140 2.98 -9.46 0.76
CA VAL A 140 2.47 -8.09 0.48
C VAL A 140 3.60 -7.15 0.04
N SER A 141 4.82 -7.30 0.57
CA SER A 141 5.96 -6.49 0.15
C SER A 141 6.41 -6.81 -1.27
N ASP A 142 6.42 -8.10 -1.61
CA ASP A 142 6.73 -8.58 -2.95
C ASP A 142 5.72 -8.04 -3.97
N ALA A 143 4.42 -8.28 -3.73
CA ALA A 143 3.32 -7.76 -4.56
C ALA A 143 3.36 -6.23 -4.71
N LEU A 144 3.78 -5.50 -3.67
CA LEU A 144 3.94 -4.05 -3.73
C LEU A 144 5.12 -3.63 -4.61
N ASP A 145 6.26 -4.32 -4.51
CA ASP A 145 7.43 -4.05 -5.35
C ASP A 145 7.14 -4.34 -6.83
N GLU A 146 6.40 -5.42 -7.12
CA GLU A 146 5.96 -5.72 -8.47
C GLU A 146 5.00 -4.66 -9.02
N HIS A 147 4.00 -4.28 -8.24
CA HIS A 147 3.03 -3.26 -8.62
C HIS A 147 3.69 -1.90 -8.90
N LEU A 148 4.71 -1.54 -8.13
CA LEU A 148 5.44 -0.26 -8.27
C LEU A 148 6.63 -0.33 -9.22
N ALA A 149 6.87 -1.48 -9.87
CA ALA A 149 7.99 -1.64 -10.78
C ALA A 149 7.93 -0.62 -11.94
N GLY A 150 8.94 0.25 -12.01
CA GLY A 150 9.03 1.30 -13.03
C GLY A 150 8.14 2.53 -12.77
N ALA A 151 7.32 2.52 -11.72
CA ALA A 151 6.50 3.65 -11.34
C ALA A 151 7.34 4.79 -10.74
N ARG A 152 6.88 6.04 -10.95
CA ARG A 152 7.40 7.22 -10.27
C ARG A 152 6.51 7.52 -9.06
N VAL A 153 6.96 7.15 -7.87
CA VAL A 153 6.13 7.11 -6.68
C VAL A 153 6.37 8.35 -5.82
N VAL A 154 5.31 9.07 -5.49
CA VAL A 154 5.33 10.22 -4.59
C VAL A 154 4.57 9.89 -3.31
N GLY A 155 5.23 10.07 -2.17
CA GLY A 155 4.62 9.90 -0.86
C GLY A 155 3.84 11.15 -0.46
N VAL A 156 2.64 10.99 0.10
CA VAL A 156 1.92 12.06 0.79
C VAL A 156 1.65 11.63 2.23
N MET A 157 2.33 12.31 3.15
CA MET A 157 2.23 12.09 4.59
C MET A 157 1.39 13.18 5.24
N GLY A 158 0.71 12.84 6.34
CA GLY A 158 -0.07 13.81 7.10
C GLY A 158 -0.94 13.15 8.17
N GLY A 159 -1.51 13.97 9.06
CA GLY A 159 -2.28 13.46 10.18
C GLY A 159 -3.58 12.72 9.79
N HIS A 160 -3.86 11.61 10.48
CA HIS A 160 -5.12 10.86 10.37
C HIS A 160 -6.34 11.64 10.89
N ALA A 161 -6.13 12.66 11.71
CA ALA A 161 -7.19 13.42 12.40
C ALA A 161 -7.85 14.50 11.53
N MET A 162 -7.42 14.65 10.26
CA MET A 162 -8.00 15.60 9.32
C MET A 162 -9.44 15.18 8.97
N ALA A 163 -10.44 15.98 9.32
CA ALA A 163 -11.83 15.64 9.06
C ALA A 163 -12.24 15.90 7.59
N ARG A 164 -13.08 15.02 7.04
CA ARG A 164 -13.76 15.26 5.75
C ARG A 164 -14.61 16.53 5.85
N GLY A 165 -14.81 17.22 4.72
CA GLY A 165 -15.56 18.48 4.65
C GLY A 165 -14.79 19.73 5.10
N THR A 166 -13.51 19.60 5.45
CA THR A 166 -12.63 20.75 5.77
C THR A 166 -11.84 21.21 4.54
N ASP A 167 -11.41 22.49 4.53
CA ASP A 167 -10.55 23.03 3.47
C ASP A 167 -9.20 22.31 3.41
N ALA A 168 -8.67 21.88 4.55
CA ALA A 168 -7.43 21.11 4.61
C ALA A 168 -7.56 19.76 3.91
N TYR A 169 -8.68 19.06 4.13
CA TYR A 169 -9.00 17.81 3.43
C TYR A 169 -9.17 18.02 1.93
N ALA A 170 -9.92 19.06 1.54
CA ALA A 170 -10.08 19.42 0.13
C ALA A 170 -8.74 19.75 -0.55
N GLY A 171 -7.85 20.48 0.15
CA GLY A 171 -6.51 20.81 -0.33
C GLY A 171 -5.64 19.57 -0.53
N ALA A 172 -5.64 18.63 0.42
CA ALA A 172 -4.93 17.36 0.28
C ALA A 172 -5.47 16.51 -0.89
N ALA A 173 -6.78 16.54 -1.13
CA ALA A 173 -7.36 15.88 -2.30
C ALA A 173 -6.97 16.54 -3.63
N ARG A 174 -6.92 17.87 -3.70
CA ARG A 174 -6.40 18.58 -4.88
C ARG A 174 -4.92 18.28 -5.13
N LEU A 175 -4.12 18.15 -4.07
CA LEU A 175 -2.73 17.72 -4.16
C LEU A 175 -2.60 16.33 -4.79
N GLY A 176 -3.28 15.32 -4.21
CA GLY A 176 -3.25 13.95 -4.72
C GLY A 176 -3.64 13.88 -6.20
N ARG A 177 -4.67 14.65 -6.58
CA ARG A 177 -5.12 14.74 -7.98
C ARG A 177 -4.07 15.36 -8.90
N SER A 178 -3.45 16.45 -8.47
CA SER A 178 -2.43 17.15 -9.25
C SER A 178 -1.19 16.27 -9.47
N LEU A 179 -0.78 15.53 -8.43
CA LEU A 179 0.33 14.58 -8.50
C LEU A 179 0.01 13.42 -9.47
N ALA A 180 -1.17 12.81 -9.35
CA ALA A 180 -1.60 11.74 -10.25
C ALA A 180 -1.70 12.22 -11.72
N ARG A 181 -2.27 13.40 -11.96
CA ARG A 181 -2.32 14.00 -13.31
C ARG A 181 -0.94 14.38 -13.87
N ALA A 182 0.07 14.53 -13.01
CA ALA A 182 1.47 14.72 -13.42
C ALA A 182 2.19 13.39 -13.76
N GLY A 183 1.47 12.26 -13.74
CA GLY A 183 2.02 10.93 -14.05
C GLY A 183 2.81 10.32 -12.89
N LEU A 184 2.50 10.72 -11.65
CA LEU A 184 3.09 10.13 -10.44
C LEU A 184 2.09 9.15 -9.82
N THR A 185 2.59 8.02 -9.31
CA THR A 185 1.81 7.12 -8.46
C THR A 185 1.79 7.70 -7.05
N VAL A 186 0.61 8.07 -6.56
CA VAL A 186 0.44 8.58 -5.19
C VAL A 186 0.45 7.42 -4.22
N ALA A 187 1.32 7.49 -3.20
CA ALA A 187 1.39 6.53 -2.11
C ALA A 187 1.17 7.23 -0.77
N THR A 188 0.37 6.62 0.12
CA THR A 188 0.07 7.15 1.46
C THR A 188 0.13 6.03 2.49
N GLY A 189 0.02 6.35 3.78
CA GLY A 189 -0.18 5.35 4.85
C GLY A 189 -1.56 4.67 4.84
N GLY A 190 -2.43 4.95 3.85
CA GLY A 190 -3.66 4.20 3.61
C GLY A 190 -4.77 4.36 4.65
N GLY A 191 -4.58 5.19 5.69
CA GLY A 191 -5.58 5.48 6.72
C GLY A 191 -6.54 6.63 6.36
N PRO A 192 -7.32 7.13 7.34
CA PRO A 192 -8.22 8.26 7.16
C PRO A 192 -7.48 9.61 7.06
N GLY A 193 -8.23 10.69 6.91
CA GLY A 193 -7.71 12.06 6.95
C GLY A 193 -6.86 12.42 5.73
N ALA A 194 -5.65 12.94 5.96
CA ALA A 194 -4.79 13.43 4.88
C ALA A 194 -4.43 12.33 3.86
N MET A 195 -4.24 11.10 4.36
CA MET A 195 -3.94 9.92 3.55
C MET A 195 -5.12 9.59 2.62
N GLU A 196 -6.32 9.47 3.19
CA GLU A 196 -7.56 9.29 2.43
C GLU A 196 -7.76 10.40 1.40
N ALA A 197 -7.59 11.66 1.79
CA ALA A 197 -7.79 12.80 0.90
C ALA A 197 -6.86 12.71 -0.32
N ALA A 198 -5.57 12.42 -0.12
CA ALA A 198 -4.63 12.28 -1.22
C ALA A 198 -4.98 11.09 -2.15
N ASN A 199 -5.41 9.95 -1.60
CA ASN A 199 -5.90 8.82 -2.41
C ASN A 199 -7.20 9.17 -3.15
N LEU A 200 -8.14 9.90 -2.53
CA LEU A 200 -9.35 10.41 -3.20
C LEU A 200 -8.98 11.32 -4.37
N GLY A 201 -7.98 12.18 -4.18
CA GLY A 201 -7.43 13.02 -5.25
C GLY A 201 -6.94 12.21 -6.45
N ALA A 202 -6.12 11.19 -6.17
CA ALA A 202 -5.59 10.30 -7.20
C ALA A 202 -6.72 9.50 -7.89
N TYR A 203 -7.69 9.01 -7.12
CA TYR A 203 -8.90 8.38 -7.63
C TYR A 203 -9.67 9.30 -8.60
N ALA A 204 -9.82 10.58 -8.24
CA ALA A 204 -10.51 11.58 -9.06
C ALA A 204 -9.72 12.06 -10.30
N ALA A 205 -8.45 11.67 -10.45
CA ALA A 205 -7.56 12.19 -11.50
C ALA A 205 -8.09 11.96 -12.94
N PRO A 206 -8.65 10.79 -13.30
CA PRO A 206 -9.19 10.55 -14.64
C PRO A 206 -10.53 11.24 -14.91
N HIS A 207 -11.25 11.66 -13.86
CA HIS A 207 -12.55 12.32 -13.97
C HIS A 207 -12.40 13.83 -14.19
N ASP A 208 -13.50 14.49 -14.54
CA ASP A 208 -13.58 15.95 -14.70
C ASP A 208 -13.50 16.69 -13.35
N ASP A 209 -13.24 17.99 -13.39
CA ASP A 209 -12.95 18.74 -12.17
C ASP A 209 -14.13 18.77 -11.18
N ALA A 210 -15.36 18.80 -11.71
CA ALA A 210 -16.61 18.80 -10.94
C ALA A 210 -16.77 17.54 -10.07
N MET A 211 -16.32 16.37 -10.55
CA MET A 211 -16.39 15.12 -9.79
C MET A 211 -15.78 15.24 -8.39
N LEU A 212 -14.59 15.86 -8.26
CA LEU A 212 -13.93 15.99 -6.96
C LEU A 212 -14.72 16.91 -6.02
N GLU A 213 -15.28 18.00 -6.54
CA GLU A 213 -16.08 18.92 -5.73
C GLU A 213 -17.35 18.23 -5.19
N GLU A 214 -18.03 17.46 -6.03
CA GLU A 214 -19.21 16.69 -5.63
C GLU A 214 -18.86 15.57 -4.63
N ALA A 215 -17.74 14.87 -4.84
CA ALA A 215 -17.25 13.84 -3.92
C ALA A 215 -16.92 14.45 -2.54
N LEU A 216 -16.25 15.60 -2.49
CA LEU A 216 -15.93 16.31 -1.24
C LEU A 216 -17.20 16.71 -0.47
N LEU A 217 -18.23 17.19 -1.17
CA LEU A 217 -19.53 17.52 -0.57
C LEU A 217 -20.26 16.28 -0.03
N LEU A 218 -20.16 15.15 -0.72
CA LEU A 218 -20.74 13.87 -0.27
C LEU A 218 -20.03 13.38 0.99
N LEU A 219 -18.71 13.28 0.95
CA LEU A 219 -17.88 12.79 2.06
C LEU A 219 -17.96 13.69 3.29
N GLY A 220 -18.12 15.00 3.11
CA GLY A 220 -18.29 15.95 4.21
C GLY A 220 -19.49 15.69 5.12
N LYS A 221 -20.45 14.85 4.69
CA LYS A 221 -21.58 14.40 5.53
C LYS A 221 -21.16 13.40 6.60
N GLU A 222 -20.04 12.70 6.41
CA GLU A 222 -19.45 11.76 7.35
C GLU A 222 -18.02 12.20 7.69
N PRO A 223 -17.83 13.24 8.54
CA PRO A 223 -16.54 13.89 8.77
C PRO A 223 -15.43 12.99 9.31
N SER A 224 -15.80 11.92 10.02
CA SER A 224 -14.92 11.05 10.77
C SER A 224 -15.38 9.60 10.70
N PHE A 225 -14.46 8.66 10.85
CA PHE A 225 -14.75 7.24 11.02
C PHE A 225 -15.34 6.93 12.41
N ALA A 226 -15.31 7.88 13.34
CA ALA A 226 -16.00 7.81 14.61
C ALA A 226 -17.34 8.57 14.54
N PRO A 227 -18.43 7.99 15.08
CA PRO A 227 -18.48 6.76 15.87
C PRO A 227 -18.61 5.47 15.04
N SER A 228 -18.76 5.55 13.71
CA SER A 228 -19.10 4.41 12.85
C SER A 228 -18.18 4.33 11.63
N VAL A 229 -17.28 3.35 11.63
CA VAL A 229 -16.45 3.04 10.46
C VAL A 229 -17.33 2.63 9.27
N GLY A 230 -18.44 1.94 9.54
CA GLY A 230 -19.34 1.48 8.50
C GLY A 230 -20.03 2.61 7.74
N ASP A 231 -20.50 3.66 8.43
CA ASP A 231 -21.08 4.85 7.78
C ASP A 231 -20.03 5.60 6.97
N TRP A 232 -18.85 5.80 7.57
CA TRP A 232 -17.72 6.48 6.94
C TRP A 232 -17.24 5.77 5.66
N ALA A 233 -17.13 4.44 5.69
CA ALA A 233 -16.76 3.63 4.53
C ALA A 233 -17.88 3.61 3.47
N ARG A 234 -19.16 3.49 3.88
CA ARG A 234 -20.31 3.54 2.96
C ARG A 234 -20.35 4.84 2.15
N ALA A 235 -20.06 5.98 2.77
CA ALA A 235 -19.95 7.26 2.05
C ALA A 235 -18.87 7.23 0.96
N ALA A 236 -17.72 6.58 1.23
CA ALA A 236 -16.66 6.43 0.23
C ALA A 236 -17.05 5.46 -0.91
N PHE A 237 -17.70 4.35 -0.59
CA PHE A 237 -18.23 3.43 -1.62
C PHE A 237 -19.36 4.04 -2.44
N GLU A 238 -20.13 4.98 -1.88
CA GLU A 238 -21.11 5.76 -2.64
C GLU A 238 -20.43 6.62 -3.72
N VAL A 239 -19.31 7.26 -3.40
CA VAL A 239 -18.48 7.99 -4.39
C VAL A 239 -18.00 7.01 -5.48
N ARG A 240 -17.42 5.88 -5.09
CA ARG A 240 -16.91 4.88 -6.06
C ARG A 240 -17.99 4.33 -6.98
N SER A 241 -19.20 4.14 -6.45
CA SER A 241 -20.36 3.65 -7.21
C SER A 241 -20.87 4.69 -8.22
N ARG A 242 -20.89 5.97 -7.83
CA ARG A 242 -21.30 7.08 -8.71
C ARG A 242 -20.28 7.35 -9.82
N TRP A 243 -18.99 7.22 -9.53
CA TRP A 243 -17.90 7.49 -10.47
C TRP A 243 -16.91 6.32 -10.54
N PRO A 244 -17.29 5.21 -11.19
CA PRO A 244 -16.39 4.08 -11.36
C PRO A 244 -15.22 4.42 -12.31
N GLY A 245 -14.11 3.71 -12.17
CA GLY A 245 -12.93 3.89 -13.05
C GLY A 245 -11.97 4.99 -12.60
N GLY A 246 -11.79 5.13 -11.28
CA GLY A 246 -10.83 6.08 -10.71
C GLY A 246 -9.36 5.76 -11.03
N GLY A 247 -8.50 6.73 -10.77
CA GLY A 247 -7.06 6.65 -11.01
C GLY A 247 -6.32 5.76 -10.02
N ASP A 248 -5.08 5.44 -10.36
CA ASP A 248 -4.24 4.53 -9.60
C ASP A 248 -3.52 5.23 -8.42
N SER A 249 -3.51 4.58 -7.26
CA SER A 249 -2.76 4.99 -6.07
C SER A 249 -2.62 3.85 -5.07
N VAL A 250 -1.60 3.94 -4.23
CA VAL A 250 -1.31 2.95 -3.19
C VAL A 250 -1.64 3.50 -1.80
N GLY A 251 -2.27 2.67 -0.97
CA GLY A 251 -2.38 2.87 0.47
C GLY A 251 -1.58 1.80 1.20
N ILE A 252 -0.81 2.21 2.21
CA ILE A 252 0.03 1.29 3.01
C ILE A 252 -0.37 1.36 4.49
N PRO A 253 -1.55 0.82 4.87
CA PRO A 253 -2.03 0.82 6.25
C PRO A 253 -1.47 -0.35 7.06
N THR A 254 -1.77 -0.37 8.36
CA THR A 254 -1.40 -1.48 9.24
C THR A 254 -2.55 -1.90 10.16
N TRP A 255 -2.62 -3.19 10.50
CA TRP A 255 -3.46 -3.67 11.60
C TRP A 255 -2.87 -3.38 12.98
N PHE A 256 -1.62 -2.92 13.08
CA PHE A 256 -1.00 -2.54 14.35
C PHE A 256 -1.78 -1.44 15.06
N TYR A 257 -2.19 -0.41 14.30
CA TYR A 257 -2.99 0.72 14.75
C TYR A 257 -4.48 0.55 14.45
N GLY A 258 -5.04 -0.68 14.39
CA GLY A 258 -6.38 -0.93 13.82
C GLY A 258 -7.61 -0.30 14.50
N HIS A 259 -7.45 0.76 15.27
CA HIS A 259 -8.45 1.82 15.42
C HIS A 259 -8.56 2.72 14.17
N GLU A 260 -7.55 2.76 13.30
CA GLU A 260 -7.60 3.48 12.01
C GLU A 260 -7.99 2.50 10.88
N PRO A 261 -9.21 2.64 10.29
CA PRO A 261 -9.61 1.81 9.16
C PRO A 261 -8.85 2.19 7.88
N PRO A 262 -8.69 1.26 6.93
CA PRO A 262 -8.11 1.59 5.64
C PRO A 262 -9.08 2.49 4.86
N ASN A 263 -8.56 3.41 4.06
CA ASN A 263 -9.40 4.20 3.17
C ASN A 263 -9.83 3.42 1.92
N ALA A 264 -10.97 3.80 1.36
CA ALA A 264 -11.53 3.11 0.20
C ALA A 264 -11.10 3.72 -1.14
N PHE A 265 -10.20 4.71 -1.18
CA PHE A 265 -9.83 5.40 -2.43
C PHE A 265 -8.50 4.95 -3.02
N ALA A 266 -7.62 4.34 -2.22
CA ALA A 266 -6.47 3.62 -2.76
C ALA A 266 -6.96 2.51 -3.71
N SER A 267 -6.45 2.46 -4.93
CA SER A 267 -6.78 1.36 -5.87
C SER A 267 -6.12 0.06 -5.43
N HIS A 268 -4.95 0.15 -4.82
CA HIS A 268 -4.19 -0.97 -4.29
C HIS A 268 -3.77 -0.71 -2.84
N THR A 269 -3.98 -1.69 -1.97
CA THR A 269 -3.68 -1.58 -0.54
C THR A 269 -2.68 -2.63 -0.09
N ALA A 270 -1.52 -2.19 0.38
CA ALA A 270 -0.51 -3.03 1.01
C ALA A 270 -0.67 -2.94 2.54
N LYS A 271 -1.54 -3.78 3.11
CA LYS A 271 -1.85 -3.73 4.55
C LYS A 271 -0.94 -4.67 5.33
N TYR A 272 -0.28 -4.19 6.38
CA TYR A 272 0.74 -4.96 7.12
C TYR A 272 0.33 -5.29 8.56
N PHE A 273 0.83 -6.41 9.10
CA PHE A 273 0.78 -6.67 10.54
C PHE A 273 1.87 -5.93 11.30
N ALA A 274 3.10 -5.88 10.76
CA ALA A 274 4.24 -5.22 11.37
C ALA A 274 4.31 -3.73 10.99
N ASN A 275 4.20 -2.85 11.98
CA ASN A 275 4.26 -1.40 11.76
C ASN A 275 5.60 -0.92 11.18
N ALA A 276 6.72 -1.47 11.68
CA ALA A 276 8.04 -1.05 11.22
C ALA A 276 8.25 -1.31 9.72
N THR A 277 7.78 -2.46 9.23
CA THR A 277 7.79 -2.80 7.80
C THR A 277 6.91 -1.86 7.00
N CYS A 278 5.74 -1.51 7.53
CA CYS A 278 4.78 -0.59 6.94
C CYS A 278 5.38 0.81 6.72
N GLU A 279 5.94 1.42 7.78
CA GLU A 279 6.46 2.79 7.77
C GLU A 279 7.70 2.95 6.88
N ASP A 280 8.70 2.08 7.07
CA ASP A 280 9.90 2.12 6.21
C ASP A 280 9.58 1.71 4.78
N GLY A 281 8.68 0.74 4.61
CA GLY A 281 8.29 0.21 3.31
C GLY A 281 7.65 1.25 2.38
N LEU A 282 6.83 2.16 2.93
CA LEU A 282 6.27 3.27 2.19
C LEU A 282 7.35 4.26 1.73
N LEU A 283 8.18 4.74 2.67
CA LEU A 283 9.20 5.75 2.39
C LEU A 283 10.32 5.24 1.47
N ALA A 284 10.68 3.97 1.59
CA ALA A 284 11.68 3.31 0.74
C ALA A 284 11.30 3.31 -0.74
N ARG A 285 10.00 3.31 -1.04
CA ARG A 285 9.46 3.19 -2.40
C ARG A 285 9.13 4.54 -3.02
N CYS A 286 9.15 5.64 -2.25
CA CYS A 286 8.89 7.01 -2.72
C CYS A 286 10.04 7.62 -3.54
N ASN A 287 10.28 7.10 -4.75
CA ASN A 287 11.40 7.49 -5.59
C ASN A 287 11.27 8.87 -6.28
N ALA A 288 10.08 9.47 -6.29
CA ALA A 288 9.82 10.81 -6.86
C ALA A 288 9.76 11.92 -5.79
N GLY A 289 9.94 11.55 -4.51
CA GLY A 289 9.94 12.46 -3.36
C GLY A 289 8.73 12.29 -2.46
N VAL A 290 8.69 13.08 -1.39
CA VAL A 290 7.66 13.01 -0.34
C VAL A 290 7.16 14.41 0.01
N VAL A 291 5.84 14.54 0.14
CA VAL A 291 5.16 15.74 0.65
C VAL A 291 4.66 15.47 2.07
N PHE A 292 5.04 16.31 3.02
CA PHE A 292 4.65 16.22 4.43
C PHE A 292 3.66 17.34 4.77
N LEU A 293 2.38 16.99 4.86
CA LEU A 293 1.31 17.85 5.34
C LEU A 293 1.35 17.95 6.87
N PRO A 294 0.72 18.97 7.49
CA PRO A 294 0.64 19.07 8.94
C PRO A 294 0.20 17.77 9.61
N GLY A 295 0.93 17.38 10.65
CA GLY A 295 0.78 16.10 11.32
C GLY A 295 1.25 16.14 12.77
N ALA A 296 1.48 14.98 13.35
CA ALA A 296 1.91 14.84 14.74
C ALA A 296 3.08 13.84 14.83
N ALA A 297 3.14 13.03 15.89
CA ALA A 297 4.28 12.14 16.16
C ALA A 297 4.64 11.23 14.97
N GLY A 298 3.66 10.60 14.32
CA GLY A 298 3.90 9.75 13.14
C GLY A 298 4.53 10.52 11.98
N THR A 299 3.94 11.66 11.59
CA THR A 299 4.48 12.48 10.50
C THR A 299 5.86 13.06 10.81
N VAL A 300 6.14 13.41 12.07
CA VAL A 300 7.48 13.82 12.50
C VAL A 300 8.47 12.67 12.34
N GLN A 301 8.09 11.44 12.72
CA GLN A 301 8.92 10.26 12.52
C GLN A 301 9.21 10.05 11.02
N GLU A 302 8.18 10.10 10.17
CA GLU A 302 8.29 9.92 8.72
C GLU A 302 9.23 10.94 8.06
N ILE A 303 9.25 12.20 8.53
CA ILE A 303 10.20 13.21 8.06
C ILE A 303 11.63 12.72 8.25
N PHE A 304 11.97 12.16 9.43
CA PHE A 304 13.34 11.75 9.73
C PHE A 304 13.68 10.35 9.23
N ASP A 305 12.70 9.46 9.07
CA ASP A 305 12.84 8.19 8.38
C ASP A 305 13.13 8.40 6.88
N ASN A 306 12.61 9.47 6.27
CA ASN A 306 12.96 9.85 4.90
C ASN A 306 14.29 10.65 4.83
N ALA A 307 14.54 11.54 5.79
CA ALA A 307 15.78 12.33 5.83
C ALA A 307 17.02 11.45 6.02
N THR A 308 16.92 10.37 6.79
CA THR A 308 18.07 9.52 7.15
C THR A 308 18.70 8.84 5.92
N PRO A 309 17.95 8.15 5.03
CA PRO A 309 18.50 7.65 3.77
C PRO A 309 19.03 8.76 2.85
N ASN A 310 18.38 9.92 2.80
CA ASN A 310 18.88 11.09 2.03
C ASN A 310 20.21 11.61 2.57
N TYR A 311 20.40 11.60 3.89
CA TYR A 311 21.62 12.04 4.57
C TYR A 311 22.81 11.10 4.31
N TYR A 312 22.55 9.78 4.32
CA TYR A 312 23.56 8.74 4.13
C TYR A 312 23.72 8.27 2.68
N GLU A 313 22.85 8.74 1.78
CA GLU A 313 22.74 8.25 0.38
C GLU A 313 22.56 6.73 0.28
N SER A 314 21.94 6.11 1.30
CA SER A 314 21.86 4.65 1.43
C SER A 314 20.91 4.00 0.42
N ARG A 315 20.04 4.80 -0.21
CA ARG A 315 19.09 4.39 -1.26
C ARG A 315 19.39 5.06 -2.61
N GLY A 316 20.62 5.53 -2.79
CA GLY A 316 21.03 6.35 -3.93
C GLY A 316 21.00 7.84 -3.61
N GLY A 317 20.97 8.68 -4.65
CA GLY A 317 20.94 10.13 -4.48
C GLY A 317 19.66 10.61 -3.77
N PRO A 318 19.72 11.75 -3.07
CA PRO A 318 18.62 12.22 -2.24
C PRO A 318 17.38 12.56 -3.08
N THR A 319 16.23 12.14 -2.57
CA THR A 319 14.91 12.40 -3.16
C THR A 319 14.30 13.70 -2.60
N PRO A 320 13.42 14.38 -3.35
CA PRO A 320 12.78 15.61 -2.87
C PRO A 320 11.96 15.43 -1.59
N MET A 321 12.06 16.39 -0.67
CA MET A 321 11.23 16.48 0.54
C MET A 321 10.55 17.85 0.58
N VAL A 322 9.21 17.88 0.61
CA VAL A 322 8.44 19.13 0.67
C VAL A 322 7.60 19.14 1.93
N LEU A 323 7.92 20.03 2.86
CA LEU A 323 7.10 20.27 4.05
C LEU A 323 6.11 21.40 3.74
N VAL A 324 4.85 21.20 4.11
CA VAL A 324 3.76 22.16 3.88
C VAL A 324 3.31 22.79 5.20
N ASN A 325 3.06 24.11 5.17
CA ASN A 325 2.71 24.96 6.32
C ASN A 325 3.93 25.33 7.17
N ARG A 326 4.49 26.51 6.89
CA ARG A 326 5.65 27.07 7.57
C ARG A 326 5.46 27.15 9.08
N THR A 327 4.40 27.80 9.53
CA THR A 327 4.10 27.99 10.95
C THR A 327 4.00 26.66 11.71
N HIS A 328 3.46 25.61 11.10
CA HIS A 328 3.44 24.29 11.72
C HIS A 328 4.85 23.74 11.94
N TRP A 329 5.68 23.73 10.89
CA TRP A 329 7.01 23.10 10.90
C TRP A 329 8.15 23.96 11.46
N THR A 330 7.92 25.25 11.74
CA THR A 330 8.92 26.14 12.36
C THR A 330 8.58 26.56 13.78
N GLU A 331 7.30 26.59 14.16
CA GLU A 331 6.88 27.11 15.47
C GLU A 331 6.19 26.05 16.34
N HIS A 332 5.23 25.29 15.79
CA HIS A 332 4.43 24.35 16.57
C HIS A 332 5.16 23.02 16.81
N LEU A 333 5.66 22.42 15.73
CA LEU A 333 6.49 21.22 15.74
C LEU A 333 7.72 21.55 14.88
N PRO A 334 8.78 22.14 15.47
CA PRO A 334 9.89 22.74 14.73
C PRO A 334 10.85 21.70 14.09
N ALA A 335 10.32 20.84 13.24
CA ALA A 335 11.07 19.84 12.48
C ALA A 335 11.91 20.47 11.37
N TRP A 336 11.44 21.59 10.77
CA TRP A 336 12.15 22.24 9.67
C TRP A 336 13.55 22.77 10.06
N PRO A 337 13.73 23.52 11.16
CA PRO A 337 15.07 23.95 11.59
C PRO A 337 16.04 22.78 11.79
N LEU A 338 15.58 21.66 12.35
CA LEU A 338 16.39 20.47 12.54
C LEU A 338 16.74 19.81 11.20
N LEU A 339 15.77 19.63 10.30
CA LEU A 339 16.00 19.08 8.96
C LEU A 339 17.01 19.94 8.18
N GLN A 340 16.88 21.27 8.24
CA GLN A 340 17.78 22.20 7.59
C GLN A 340 19.21 22.08 8.14
N ALA A 341 19.37 21.98 9.46
CA ALA A 341 20.67 21.78 10.11
C ALA A 341 21.31 20.42 9.74
N LEU A 342 20.51 19.36 9.59
CA LEU A 342 21.00 18.06 9.13
C LEU A 342 21.42 18.09 7.66
N ALA A 343 20.73 18.87 6.83
CA ALA A 343 20.95 18.96 5.40
C ALA A 343 22.14 19.86 5.01
N GLU A 344 22.51 20.84 5.84
CA GLU A 344 23.54 21.84 5.55
C GLU A 344 24.86 21.22 5.06
N GLY A 345 25.31 21.67 3.88
CA GLY A 345 26.54 21.22 3.24
C GLY A 345 26.45 19.83 2.62
N ARG A 346 25.26 19.25 2.46
CA ARG A 346 25.05 17.90 1.92
C ARG A 346 24.29 17.90 0.60
N SER A 347 24.37 16.77 -0.11
CA SER A 347 23.62 16.54 -1.35
C SER A 347 22.10 16.67 -1.20
N MET A 348 21.57 16.46 0.01
CA MET A 348 20.14 16.61 0.30
C MET A 348 19.71 18.07 0.52
N GLU A 349 20.63 19.01 0.78
CA GLU A 349 20.31 20.43 0.98
C GLU A 349 19.47 21.04 -0.16
N PRO A 350 19.83 20.89 -1.45
CA PRO A 350 19.02 21.39 -2.55
C PRO A 350 17.76 20.53 -2.82
N ARG A 351 17.49 19.50 -2.02
CA ARG A 351 16.34 18.58 -2.17
C ARG A 351 15.25 18.79 -1.13
N ILE A 352 15.40 19.72 -0.19
CA ILE A 352 14.37 20.05 0.79
C ILE A 352 13.69 21.39 0.45
N ALA A 353 12.38 21.50 0.70
CA ALA A 353 11.65 22.76 0.62
C ALA A 353 10.58 22.87 1.70
N LEU A 354 10.30 24.11 2.13
CA LEU A 354 9.20 24.47 3.01
C LEU A 354 8.30 25.49 2.31
N VAL A 355 7.07 25.08 2.03
CA VAL A 355 6.04 25.89 1.35
C VAL A 355 4.93 26.29 2.32
N ASP A 356 4.22 27.37 2.00
CA ASP A 356 3.18 27.93 2.87
C ASP A 356 1.82 27.26 2.62
N SER A 357 1.51 26.91 1.37
CA SER A 357 0.28 26.21 0.98
C SER A 357 0.54 24.83 0.35
N VAL A 358 -0.45 23.95 0.49
CA VAL A 358 -0.49 22.65 -0.18
C VAL A 358 -0.49 22.78 -1.71
N ASP A 359 -1.04 23.87 -2.25
CA ASP A 359 -1.12 24.12 -3.69
C ASP A 359 0.26 24.38 -4.32
N GLU A 360 1.25 24.79 -3.52
CA GLU A 360 2.62 25.03 -3.96
C GLU A 360 3.46 23.74 -4.02
N ALA A 361 3.02 22.68 -3.36
CA ALA A 361 3.79 21.45 -3.21
C ALA A 361 4.11 20.74 -4.53
N PRO A 362 3.19 20.62 -5.52
CA PRO A 362 3.51 20.00 -6.81
C PRO A 362 4.63 20.71 -7.56
N GLU A 363 4.61 22.05 -7.56
CA GLU A 363 5.62 22.87 -8.23
C GLU A 363 6.96 22.81 -7.50
N ALA A 364 6.94 22.83 -6.16
CA ALA A 364 8.14 22.62 -5.36
C ALA A 364 8.77 21.24 -5.64
N LEU A 365 7.97 20.17 -5.66
CA LEU A 365 8.44 18.82 -5.97
C LEU A 365 9.07 18.75 -7.36
N ARG A 366 8.42 19.35 -8.37
CA ARG A 366 8.93 19.41 -9.74
C ARG A 366 10.28 20.14 -9.83
N ARG A 367 10.40 21.29 -9.16
CA ARG A 367 11.65 22.08 -9.11
C ARG A 367 12.78 21.31 -8.44
N LEU A 368 12.49 20.62 -7.33
CA LEU A 368 13.46 19.81 -6.61
C LEU A 368 13.82 18.51 -7.34
N GLY A 369 12.94 17.99 -8.20
CA GLY A 369 13.17 16.78 -8.98
C GLY A 369 13.93 17.00 -10.30
N ALA A 370 13.89 18.22 -10.84
CA ALA A 370 14.69 18.60 -12.01
C ALA A 370 16.18 18.54 -11.63
N ARG A 371 16.97 17.77 -12.39
CA ARG A 371 18.43 17.70 -12.26
C ARG A 371 19.09 18.79 -13.07
#